data_AF-C6Q2Y1-F1
#
_entry.id   AF-C6Q2Y1-F1
#
_cell.length_a   1.000
_cell.length_b   1.000
_cell.length_c   1.000
_cell.angle_alpha   90.00
_cell.angle_beta   90.00
_cell.angle_gamma   90.00
#
_symmetry.space_group_name_H-M   'P 1'
#
loop_
_entity.id
_entity.type
_entity.pdbx_description
1 polymer ?
#
loop_
_entity_poly.entity_id
_entity_poly.type
_entity_poly.pdbx_seq_one_letter_code
_entity_poly.pdbx_strand_id
1 'polypeptide(L)' 'MYDCFCIIEVIFDDYGKLVDFKFIETNPSFLKQLTLKNVKIEEKTARELKFDFKDYLCEAYSKIVLNSKSIQFITDL' A
#
# COMPACT_ATOMS: atom_id res chain seq x y z
N MET A 1 18.19 8.79 5.11
CA MET A 1 16.77 9.12 5.00
C MET A 1 15.99 7.92 5.52
N TYR A 2 15.27 8.07 6.64
CA TYR A 2 14.54 6.98 7.31
C TYR A 2 13.08 6.89 6.83
N ASP A 3 12.65 7.84 6.00
CA ASP A 3 11.28 7.93 5.51
C ASP A 3 10.97 6.77 4.58
N CYS A 4 9.86 6.09 4.84
CA CYS A 4 9.39 4.97 4.04
C CYS A 4 8.40 5.47 2.99
N PHE A 5 8.61 5.08 1.74
CA PHE A 5 7.77 5.49 0.61
C PHE A 5 7.49 4.30 -0.31
N CYS A 6 6.25 4.25 -0.81
CA CYS A 6 5.84 3.35 -1.87
C CYS A 6 4.81 4.03 -2.79
N ILE A 7 4.81 3.63 -4.06
CA ILE A 7 3.75 3.88 -5.03
C ILE A 7 3.02 2.56 -5.22
N ILE A 8 1.69 2.59 -5.14
CA ILE A 8 0.84 1.42 -5.34
C ILE A 8 -0.21 1.70 -6.42
N GLU A 9 -0.65 0.64 -7.08
CA GLU A 9 -1.84 0.62 -7.94
C GLU A 9 -2.93 -0.19 -7.23
N VAL A 10 -4.08 0.42 -7.00
CA VAL A 10 -5.20 -0.23 -6.33
C VAL A 10 -5.97 -1.14 -7.28
N ILE A 11 -6.47 -2.26 -6.78
CA ILE A 11 -7.24 -3.23 -7.56
C ILE A 11 -8.65 -3.28 -7.01
N PHE A 12 -9.63 -3.01 -7.87
CA PHE A 12 -11.05 -3.10 -7.56
C PHE A 12 -11.64 -4.40 -8.14
N ASP A 13 -12.67 -4.93 -7.47
CA ASP A 13 -13.53 -5.95 -8.06
C ASP A 13 -14.57 -5.33 -9.01
N ASP A 14 -15.37 -6.19 -9.65
CA ASP A 14 -16.42 -5.79 -10.60
C ASP A 14 -17.53 -4.92 -9.95
N TYR A 15 -17.62 -4.90 -8.62
CA TYR A 15 -18.57 -4.09 -7.86
C TYR A 15 -17.97 -2.76 -7.39
N GLY A 16 -16.73 -2.45 -7.77
CA GLY A 16 -16.03 -1.23 -7.38
C GLY A 16 -15.48 -1.25 -5.95
N LYS A 17 -15.38 -2.43 -5.33
CA LYS A 17 -14.76 -2.57 -4.00
C LYS A 17 -13.26 -2.81 -4.16
N LEU A 18 -12.45 -2.06 -3.42
CA LEU A 18 -11.00 -2.26 -3.39
C LEU A 18 -10.69 -3.57 -2.66
N VAL A 19 -10.04 -4.51 -3.37
CA VAL A 19 -9.81 -5.89 -2.90
C VAL A 19 -8.33 -6.26 -2.75
N ASP A 20 -7.43 -5.52 -3.40
CA ASP A 20 -5.98 -5.71 -3.31
C ASP A 20 -5.27 -4.43 -3.80
N PHE A 21 -3.94 -4.41 -3.74
CA PHE A 21 -3.11 -3.43 -4.44
C PHE A 21 -1.77 -4.04 -4.85
N LYS A 22 -1.17 -3.47 -5.90
CA LYS A 22 0.12 -3.85 -6.44
C LYS A 22 1.17 -2.79 -6.10
N PHE A 23 2.37 -3.22 -5.72
CA PHE A 23 3.50 -2.31 -5.55
C PHE A 23 4.13 -1.95 -6.91
N ILE A 24 4.20 -0.66 -7.21
CA ILE A 24 4.80 -0.13 -8.45
C ILE A 24 6.24 0.31 -8.19
N GLU A 25 6.46 1.05 -7.10
CA GLU A 25 7.78 1.56 -6.72
C GLU A 25 7.91 1.57 -5.20
N THR A 26 9.11 1.27 -4.69
CA THR A 26 9.42 1.42 -3.27
C THR A 26 10.83 1.93 -3.05
N ASN A 27 11.05 2.61 -1.92
CA ASN A 27 12.40 3.00 -1.53
C ASN A 27 13.05 1.97 -0.58
N PRO A 28 14.39 1.98 -0.42
CA PRO A 28 15.08 1.03 0.45
C PRO A 28 14.65 1.07 1.93
N SER A 29 14.14 2.22 2.42
CA SER A 29 13.64 2.35 3.78
C SER A 29 12.35 1.57 3.99
N PHE A 30 11.44 1.61 3.02
CA PHE A 30 10.21 0.82 3.02
C PHE A 30 10.51 -0.69 3.10
N LEU A 31 11.45 -1.17 2.27
CA LEU A 31 11.90 -2.57 2.30
C LEU A 31 12.45 -2.99 3.67
N LYS A 32 13.22 -2.11 4.33
CA LYS A 32 13.74 -2.35 5.69
C LYS A 32 12.62 -2.45 6.71
N GLN A 33 11.58 -1.61 6.64
CA GLN A 33 10.45 -1.64 7.55
C GLN A 33 9.69 -2.98 7.47
N LEU A 34 9.57 -3.53 6.27
CA LEU A 34 8.94 -4.85 6.07
C LEU A 34 9.84 -6.03 6.43
N THR A 35 11.08 -5.78 6.89
CA THR A 35 12.12 -6.81 7.09
C THR A 35 12.38 -7.63 5.81
N LEU A 36 12.00 -7.09 4.64
CA LEU A 36 12.21 -7.72 3.34
C LEU A 36 13.55 -7.23 2.79
N LYS A 37 14.62 -7.99 3.06
CA LYS A 37 15.93 -7.72 2.44
C LYS A 37 16.00 -8.42 1.08
N ASN A 38 16.31 -7.66 0.03
CA ASN A 38 16.54 -8.15 -1.33
C ASN A 38 15.35 -8.89 -1.99
N VAL A 39 14.12 -8.63 -1.55
CA VAL A 39 12.92 -9.17 -2.20
C VAL A 39 12.47 -8.20 -3.28
N LYS A 40 12.32 -8.70 -4.51
CA LYS A 40 11.64 -7.94 -5.56
C LYS A 40 10.15 -7.91 -5.25
N ILE A 41 9.68 -6.78 -4.74
CA ILE A 41 8.25 -6.56 -4.40
C ILE A 41 7.50 -5.82 -5.50
N GLU A 42 8.21 -5.15 -6.41
CA GLU A 42 7.63 -4.53 -7.61
C GLU A 42 6.83 -5.56 -8.40
N GLU A 43 5.68 -5.13 -8.91
CA GLU A 43 4.68 -5.94 -9.63
C GLU A 43 3.96 -7.01 -8.81
N LYS A 44 4.31 -7.19 -7.53
CA LYS A 44 3.59 -8.12 -6.65
C LYS A 44 2.43 -7.44 -5.94
N THR A 45 1.35 -8.19 -5.72
CA THR A 45 0.23 -7.71 -4.92
C THR A 45 0.46 -7.89 -3.42
N ALA A 46 -0.29 -7.15 -2.60
CA ALA A 46 -0.26 -7.29 -1.15
C ALA A 46 -0.58 -8.73 -0.74
N ARG A 47 -1.56 -9.37 -1.40
CA ARG A 47 -1.92 -10.77 -1.13
C ARG A 47 -0.81 -11.76 -1.50
N GLU A 48 -0.14 -11.57 -2.64
CA GLU A 48 1.00 -12.42 -3.04
C GLU A 48 2.15 -12.34 -2.03
N LEU A 49 2.35 -11.15 -1.45
CA LEU A 49 3.37 -10.90 -0.43
C LEU A 49 2.93 -11.29 0.98
N LYS A 50 1.69 -11.77 1.16
CA LYS A 50 1.05 -11.99 2.47
C LYS A 50 1.16 -10.75 3.37
N PHE A 51 1.13 -9.57 2.75
CA PHE A 51 1.13 -8.29 3.43
C PHE A 51 -0.21 -8.14 4.17
N ASP A 52 -0.15 -7.70 5.43
CA ASP A 52 -1.34 -7.55 6.26
C ASP A 52 -2.20 -6.39 5.75
N PHE A 53 -3.17 -6.75 4.91
CA PHE A 53 -4.08 -5.84 4.25
C PHE A 53 -5.28 -5.56 5.15
N LYS A 54 -5.10 -4.66 6.12
CA LYS A 54 -6.14 -4.31 7.10
C LYS A 54 -7.27 -3.49 6.44
N ASP A 55 -8.50 -3.71 6.89
CA ASP A 55 -9.70 -3.08 6.32
C ASP A 55 -9.65 -1.55 6.26
N TYR A 56 -9.01 -0.89 7.23
CA TYR A 56 -8.87 0.56 7.23
C TYR A 56 -8.04 1.09 6.04
N LEU A 57 -7.11 0.29 5.51
CA LEU A 57 -6.34 0.64 4.32
C LEU A 57 -7.23 0.63 3.08
N CYS A 58 -8.15 -0.35 2.97
CA CYS A 58 -9.12 -0.41 1.89
C CYS A 58 -9.97 0.86 1.85
N GLU A 59 -10.50 1.27 3.01
CA GLU A 59 -11.34 2.46 3.13
C GLU A 59 -10.56 3.74 2.80
N ALA A 60 -9.35 3.87 3.34
CA ALA A 60 -8.47 5.02 3.12
C ALA A 60 -8.12 5.18 1.63
N TYR A 61 -7.63 4.11 1.00
CA TYR A 61 -7.22 4.13 -0.40
C TYR A 61 -8.41 4.31 -1.34
N SER A 62 -9.57 3.71 -1.03
CA SER A 62 -10.80 3.95 -1.79
C SER A 62 -11.18 5.44 -1.77
N LYS A 63 -11.12 6.10 -0.61
CA LYS A 63 -11.40 7.54 -0.48
C LYS A 63 -10.43 8.40 -1.28
N ILE A 64 -9.14 8.06 -1.29
CA ILE A 64 -8.13 8.79 -2.07
C ILE A 64 -8.41 8.69 -3.56
N VAL A 65 -8.66 7.48 -4.06
CA VAL A 65 -8.86 7.22 -5.49
C VAL A 65 -10.16 7.88 -5.99
N LEU A 66 -11.24 7.79 -5.22
CA LEU A 66 -12.53 8.39 -5.59
C LEU A 66 -12.51 9.92 -5.57
N ASN A 67 -11.74 10.52 -4.65
CA ASN A 67 -11.80 11.96 -4.40
C ASN A 67 -10.57 12.73 -4.91
N SER A 68 -9.51 12.04 -5.33
CA SER A 68 -8.21 12.62 -5.71
C SER A 68 -7.60 13.53 -4.63
N LYS A 69 -7.89 13.28 -3.35
CA LYS A 69 -7.38 14.04 -2.19
C LYS A 69 -6.52 13.16 -1.31
N SER A 70 -5.37 13.68 -0.89
CA SER A 70 -4.48 13.00 0.07
C SER A 70 -5.12 12.90 1.45
N ILE A 71 -4.86 11.81 2.15
CA ILE A 71 -5.24 11.60 3.56
C ILE A 71 -3.94 11.48 4.37
N GLN A 72 -3.93 12.04 5.57
CA GLN A 72 -2.83 11.92 6.51
C GLN A 72 -3.32 11.22 7.78
N PHE A 73 -2.57 10.22 8.24
CA PHE A 73 -2.79 9.54 9.50
C PHE A 73 -1.74 10.00 10.50
N ILE A 74 -2.17 10.41 11.68
CA ILE A 74 -1.29 10.77 12.80
C ILE A 74 -1.68 9.82 13.93
N THR A 75 -0.71 9.06 14.41
CA THR A 75 -0.88 8.24 15.62
C THR A 75 -0.35 9.06 16.78
N ASP A 76 -1.20 9.33 17.78
CA ASP A 76 -0.73 9.84 19.06
C ASP A 76 0.09 8.73 19.76
N LEU A 77 1.33 9.07 20.14
CA LEU A 77 2.26 8.19 20.86
C LEU A 77 2.04 8.27 22.37
#